data_AF-A0A4Q3EDT4-F1
#
_entry.id   AF-A0A4Q3EDT4-F1
#
_cell.length_a   1.000
_cell.length_b   1.000
_cell.length_c   1.000
_cell.angle_alpha   90.00
_cell.angle_beta   90.00
_cell.angle_gamma   90.00
#
_symmetry.space_group_name_H-M   'P 1'
#
loop_
_entity.id
_entity.type
_entity.pdbx_description
1 polymer ?
#
loop_
_entity_poly.entity_id
_entity_poly.type
_entity_poly.pdbx_seq_one_letter_code
_entity_poly.pdbx_strand_id
1 'polypeptide(L)'
;MSKFRTINSSAHVEGLEHIRFITVKTLNLKGRGDICVFVPPGIEAGQSLPIVILMHGVYGSAWNWVYNGHVHLSALEMIANGEIPPMLIAMPSDGLW
;
A
#
# COMPACT_ATOMS: atom_id res chain seq x y z
N MET A 1 3.50 -17.22 -11.64
CA MET A 1 2.47 -17.71 -10.68
C MET A 1 2.48 -16.80 -9.45
N SER A 2 1.30 -16.50 -8.87
CA SER A 2 1.21 -15.70 -7.64
C SER A 2 1.91 -16.43 -6.48
N LYS A 3 2.76 -15.73 -5.73
CA LYS A 3 3.36 -16.26 -4.48
C LYS A 3 2.34 -16.35 -3.33
N PHE A 4 1.19 -15.69 -3.46
CA PHE A 4 0.09 -15.76 -2.50
C PHE A 4 -0.94 -16.80 -2.95
N ARG A 5 -1.34 -17.67 -2.01
CA ARG A 5 -2.38 -18.70 -2.25
C ARG A 5 -3.71 -18.07 -2.66
N THR A 6 -4.04 -16.94 -2.02
CA THR A 6 -5.26 -16.18 -2.27
C THR A 6 -4.93 -14.71 -2.11
N ILE A 7 -5.37 -13.89 -3.06
CA ILE A 7 -5.21 -12.44 -3.06
C ILE A 7 -6.53 -11.81 -3.50
N ASN A 8 -6.94 -10.75 -2.81
CA ASN A 8 -8.04 -9.89 -3.22
C ASN A 8 -7.56 -8.44 -3.17
N SER A 9 -8.04 -7.60 -4.10
CA SER A 9 -7.72 -6.18 -4.14
C SER A 9 -8.99 -5.35 -4.28
N SER A 10 -9.05 -4.21 -3.61
CA SER A 10 -10.16 -3.27 -3.76
C SER A 10 -10.28 -2.75 -5.20
N ALA A 11 -11.51 -2.41 -5.57
CA ALA A 11 -11.78 -1.50 -6.66
C ALA A 11 -11.24 -0.09 -6.33
N HIS A 12 -11.29 0.81 -7.31
CA HIS A 12 -11.03 2.22 -7.08
C HIS A 12 -12.13 2.82 -6.20
N VAL A 13 -11.73 3.71 -5.31
CA VAL A 13 -12.63 4.45 -4.41
C VAL A 13 -12.37 5.93 -4.63
N GLU A 14 -13.44 6.72 -4.74
CA GLU A 14 -13.37 8.17 -4.88
C GLU A 14 -12.67 8.80 -3.66
N GLY A 15 -11.73 9.70 -3.91
CA GLY A 15 -10.86 10.31 -2.90
C GLY A 15 -9.69 9.43 -2.44
N LEU A 16 -9.55 8.21 -2.97
CA LEU A 16 -8.48 7.26 -2.67
C LEU A 16 -7.99 6.58 -3.96
N GLU A 17 -7.96 7.31 -5.08
CA GLU A 17 -7.71 6.80 -6.43
C GLU A 17 -6.37 6.07 -6.54
N HIS A 18 -5.38 6.57 -5.80
CA HIS A 18 -4.02 6.06 -5.76
C HIS A 18 -3.77 5.02 -4.65
N ILE A 19 -4.79 4.66 -3.88
CA ILE A 19 -4.71 3.67 -2.83
C ILE A 19 -5.41 2.38 -3.24
N ARG A 20 -4.74 1.25 -3.02
CA ARG A 20 -5.31 -0.09 -3.18
C ARG A 20 -5.24 -0.82 -1.85
N PHE A 21 -6.36 -1.39 -1.43
CA PHE A 21 -6.42 -2.28 -0.28
C PHE A 21 -6.28 -3.70 -0.79
N ILE A 22 -5.34 -4.45 -0.24
CA ILE A 22 -5.03 -5.81 -0.64
C ILE A 22 -5.12 -6.72 0.58
N THR A 23 -5.91 -7.77 0.46
CA THR A 23 -5.95 -8.86 1.45
C THR A 23 -5.26 -10.08 0.87
N VAL A 24 -4.31 -10.65 1.61
CA VAL A 24 -3.55 -11.84 1.21
C VAL A 24 -3.70 -12.98 2.20
N LYS A 25 -3.69 -14.21 1.70
CA LYS A 25 -3.41 -15.42 2.49
C LYS A 25 -2.01 -15.93 2.16
N THR A 26 -1.22 -16.12 3.21
CA THR A 26 0.13 -16.68 3.17
C THR A 26 0.29 -17.74 4.26
N LEU A 27 1.25 -18.65 4.09
CA LEU A 27 1.64 -19.62 5.11
C LEU A 27 2.45 -18.98 6.25
N ASN A 28 2.97 -17.77 6.02
CA ASN A 28 3.81 -17.04 6.99
C ASN A 28 2.98 -16.26 8.04
N LEU A 29 1.64 -16.27 7.92
CA LEU A 29 0.73 -15.62 8.86
C LEU A 29 -0.33 -16.63 9.32
N LYS A 30 -0.72 -16.55 10.60
CA LYS A 30 -1.81 -17.37 11.15
C LYS A 30 -3.14 -17.04 10.45
N GLY A 31 -3.42 -15.74 10.32
CA GLY A 31 -4.62 -15.18 9.70
C GLY A 31 -4.46 -14.79 8.22
N ARG A 32 -5.28 -13.82 7.80
CA ARG A 32 -5.10 -13.05 6.56
C ARG A 32 -4.31 -11.79 6.89
N GLY A 33 -3.52 -11.31 5.95
CA GLY A 33 -2.82 -10.03 6.08
C GLY A 33 -3.47 -8.98 5.18
N ASP A 34 -3.65 -7.77 5.70
CA ASP A 34 -4.13 -6.63 4.93
C ASP A 34 -2.97 -5.65 4.68
N ILE A 35 -2.97 -5.04 3.49
CA ILE A 35 -1.95 -4.11 3.02
C ILE A 35 -2.64 -2.95 2.31
N CYS A 36 -2.33 -1.72 2.69
CA CYS A 36 -2.63 -0.55 1.86
C CYS A 36 -1.43 -0.27 0.96
N VAL A 37 -1.66 -0.05 -0.32
CA VAL A 37 -0.60 0.26 -1.28
C VAL A 37 -0.92 1.56 -2.00
N PHE A 38 -0.02 2.53 -1.90
CA PHE A 38 0.00 3.70 -2.77
C PHE A 38 0.68 3.33 -4.10
N VAL A 39 0.00 3.65 -5.20
CA VAL A 39 0.51 3.54 -6.56
C VAL A 39 0.50 4.94 -7.17
N PRO A 40 1.67 5.48 -7.57
CA PRO A 40 1.73 6.81 -8.14
C PRO A 40 1.00 6.88 -9.50
N PRO A 41 0.55 8.07 -9.92
CA PRO A 41 -0.09 8.25 -11.22
C PRO A 41 0.88 7.94 -12.38
N GLY A 42 0.33 7.59 -13.54
CA GLY A 42 1.09 7.43 -14.78
C GLY A 42 1.97 6.18 -14.86
N ILE A 43 1.75 5.20 -13.98
CA ILE A 43 2.48 3.94 -13.98
C ILE A 43 1.80 2.90 -14.86
N GLU A 44 2.58 2.30 -15.76
CA GLU A 44 2.09 1.21 -16.61
C GLU A 44 2.14 -0.14 -15.90
N ALA A 45 1.24 -1.05 -16.27
CA ALA A 45 1.23 -2.40 -15.74
C ALA A 45 2.54 -3.13 -16.10
N GLY A 46 3.25 -3.64 -15.10
CA GLY A 46 4.52 -4.35 -15.27
C GLY A 46 5.77 -3.44 -15.22
N GLN A 47 5.59 -2.12 -15.11
CA GLN A 47 6.70 -1.22 -14.86
C GLN A 47 7.35 -1.52 -13.52
N SER A 48 8.69 -1.60 -13.51
CA SER A 48 9.45 -1.79 -12.27
C SER A 48 9.58 -0.47 -11.54
N LEU A 49 9.20 -0.47 -10.26
CA LEU A 49 9.29 0.69 -9.38
C LEU A 49 10.00 0.31 -8.08
N PRO A 50 10.73 1.25 -7.46
CA PRO A 50 11.16 1.07 -6.08
C PRO A 50 9.95 0.94 -5.16
N ILE A 51 10.13 0.19 -4.07
CA ILE A 51 9.12 0.00 -3.04
C ILE A 51 9.65 0.46 -1.68
N VAL A 52 8.84 1.25 -0.98
CA VAL A 52 9.03 1.59 0.42
C VAL A 52 7.97 0.87 1.23
N ILE A 53 8.38 0.25 2.34
CA ILE A 53 7.47 -0.38 3.30
C ILE A 53 7.39 0.54 4.52
N LEU A 54 6.21 1.08 4.80
CA LEU A 54 5.96 1.92 5.97
C LEU A 54 5.20 1.13 7.03
N MET A 55 5.88 0.88 8.15
CA MET A 55 5.29 0.23 9.31
C MET A 55 4.58 1.25 10.20
N HIS A 56 3.47 0.84 10.80
CA HIS A 56 2.75 1.63 11.79
C HIS A 56 3.30 1.39 13.21
N GLY A 57 2.91 2.23 14.16
CA GLY A 57 3.21 2.05 15.59
C GLY A 57 2.32 1.00 16.27
N VAL A 58 2.49 0.86 17.59
CA VAL A 58 1.67 -0.04 18.43
C VAL A 58 0.19 0.32 18.30
N TYR A 59 -0.68 -0.69 18.18
CA TYR A 59 -2.13 -0.54 17.95
C TYR A 59 -2.53 0.14 16.63
N GLY A 60 -1.60 0.26 15.67
CA GLY A 60 -1.92 0.60 14.30
C GLY A 60 -2.35 -0.62 13.46
N SER A 61 -2.71 -0.34 12.22
CA SER A 61 -3.01 -1.30 11.16
C SER A 61 -2.62 -0.68 9.81
N ALA A 62 -2.80 -1.43 8.73
CA ALA A 62 -2.46 -1.06 7.35
C ALA A 62 -3.00 0.31 6.93
N TRP A 63 -4.13 0.74 7.49
CA TRP A 63 -4.86 1.92 7.10
C TRP A 63 -4.39 3.22 7.78
N ASN A 64 -3.62 3.13 8.87
CA ASN A 64 -3.28 4.30 9.71
C ASN A 64 -2.52 5.39 8.93
N TRP A 65 -1.55 5.00 8.10
CA TRP A 65 -0.77 5.96 7.30
C TRP A 65 -1.62 6.67 6.24
N VAL A 66 -2.65 6.01 5.72
CA VAL A 66 -3.57 6.60 4.74
C VAL A 66 -4.50 7.59 5.41
N TYR A 67 -5.24 7.16 6.44
CA TYR A 67 -6.33 7.96 7.01
C TYR A 67 -5.87 9.00 8.05
N ASN A 68 -4.82 8.71 8.82
CA ASN A 68 -4.32 9.67 9.82
C ASN A 68 -3.10 10.43 9.29
N GLY A 69 -2.23 9.74 8.56
CA GLY A 69 -0.97 10.30 8.05
C GLY A 69 -1.08 10.97 6.68
N HIS A 70 -2.18 10.77 5.94
CA HIS A 70 -2.37 11.30 4.59
C HIS A 70 -1.20 11.02 3.63
N VAL A 71 -0.51 9.89 3.81
CA VAL A 71 0.78 9.63 3.15
C VAL A 71 0.71 9.67 1.62
N HIS A 72 -0.44 9.32 1.04
CA HIS A 72 -0.67 9.38 -0.40
C HIS A 72 -0.66 10.80 -0.92
N LEU A 73 -1.20 11.77 -0.18
CA LEU A 73 -1.18 13.18 -0.57
C LEU A 73 0.24 13.75 -0.50
N SER A 74 0.95 13.49 0.59
CA SER A 74 2.34 13.92 0.74
C SER A 74 3.25 13.28 -0.31
N ALA A 75 3.08 11.99 -0.60
CA ALA A 75 3.85 11.33 -1.66
C ALA A 75 3.56 11.93 -3.04
N LEU A 76 2.29 12.23 -3.36
CA LEU A 76 1.92 12.89 -4.61
C LEU A 76 2.58 14.27 -4.74
N GLU A 77 2.53 15.09 -3.69
CA GLU A 77 3.14 16.41 -3.66
C GLU A 77 4.67 16.33 -3.84
N MET A 78 5.34 15.47 -3.07
CA MET A 78 6.80 15.30 -3.16
C MET A 78 7.24 14.75 -4.52
N ILE A 79 6.45 13.84 -5.13
CA ILE A 79 6.72 13.35 -6.49
C ILE A 79 6.54 14.48 -7.51
N ALA A 80 5.47 15.27 -7.39
CA ALA A 80 5.21 16.40 -8.30
C ALA A 80 6.32 17.47 -8.21
N ASN A 81 6.85 17.71 -7.00
CA ASN A 81 7.96 18.62 -6.76
C ASN A 81 9.34 18.04 -7.14
N GLY A 82 9.41 16.74 -7.45
CA GLY A 82 10.67 16.05 -7.76
C GLY A 82 11.57 15.79 -6.53
N GLU A 83 11.03 15.89 -5.32
CA GLU A 83 11.75 15.62 -4.07
C GLU A 83 12.00 14.12 -3.85
N ILE A 84 11.06 13.28 -4.32
CA ILE A 84 11.22 11.82 -4.35
C ILE A 84 10.83 11.28 -5.73
N PRO A 85 11.45 10.20 -6.22
CA PRO A 85 11.04 9.58 -7.47
C PRO A 85 9.69 8.84 -7.30
N PRO A 86 8.95 8.58 -8.40
CA PRO A 86 7.78 7.70 -8.36
C PRO A 86 8.13 6.34 -7.75
N MET A 87 7.38 5.94 -6.72
CA MET A 87 7.61 4.71 -5.97
C MET A 87 6.31 4.12 -5.42
N LEU A 88 6.29 2.81 -5.21
CA LEU A 88 5.23 2.15 -4.47
C LEU A 88 5.45 2.35 -2.97
N ILE A 89 4.39 2.66 -2.23
CA ILE A 89 4.43 2.69 -0.76
C ILE A 89 3.48 1.61 -0.25
N ALA A 90 4.03 0.55 0.34
CA ALA A 90 3.27 -0.53 0.95
C ALA A 90 3.18 -0.34 2.46
N MET A 91 1.97 -0.44 3.00
CA MET A 91 1.63 -0.22 4.40
C MET A 91 0.90 -1.46 4.90
N PRO A 92 1.62 -2.54 5.28
CA PRO A 92 1.01 -3.75 5.79
C PRO A 92 0.52 -3.55 7.23
N SER A 93 -0.48 -4.34 7.63
CA SER A 93 -0.78 -4.56 9.04
C SER A 93 0.28 -5.47 9.67
N ASP A 94 0.42 -5.41 10.98
CA ASP A 94 1.27 -6.26 11.82
C ASP A 94 0.82 -7.75 11.94
N GLY A 95 -0.11 -8.19 11.10
CA GLY A 95 -0.56 -9.58 11.05
C GLY A 95 -1.65 -9.93 12.06
N LEU A 96 -2.36 -8.92 12.60
CA LEU A 96 -3.62 -8.96 13.37
C LEU A 96 -4.08 -10.37 13.77
N TRP A 97 -4.07 -10.60 15.09
CA TRP A 97 -4.26 -11.89 15.76
C TRP A 97 -5.58 -12.58 15.45
#